data_AF-A0A951D2H5-F1
#
_entry.id   AF-A0A951D2H5-F1
#
_cell.length_a   1.000
_cell.length_b   1.000
_cell.length_c   1.000
_cell.angle_alpha   90.00
_cell.angle_beta   90.00
_cell.angle_gamma   90.00
#
_symmetry.space_group_name_H-M   'P 1'
#
loop_
_entity.id
_entity.type
_entity.pdbx_description
1 polymer ?
#
loop_
_entity_poly.entity_id
_entity_poly.type
_entity_poly.pdbx_seq_one_letter_code
_entity_poly.pdbx_strand_id
1 'polypeptide(L)'
;MFELTEIRREVLAAACDTVVPAIARVPDPDGFFARKASDLWVPQVIEYLLAHMPEEQRASLLALLDTLGSQGFTGCSPLMRAQIMHAISVREPNASQAIDALRALTLFLFYGLGDDRGQNPNWVTLGYPGPIAPAPTREKPLVPYIPDGDTTLDADVCIVGSGAGGGVMADVLSEQGLSVVVLEAGGYFDDGDFTQLEIPAYQNLYWRGGPTQTADRNVTLLAGGCLGGGTVVNWTNS
;
A
#
# COMPACT_ATOMS: atom_id res chain seq x y z
N MET A 1 6.21 0.35 -21.73
CA MET A 1 6.07 1.08 -20.47
C MET A 1 4.71 1.74 -20.48
N PHE A 2 3.87 1.51 -19.47
CA PHE A 2 2.54 2.11 -19.39
C PHE A 2 2.67 3.55 -18.88
N GLU A 3 2.01 4.50 -19.53
CA GLU A 3 1.96 5.91 -19.12
C GLU A 3 0.57 6.50 -19.37
N LEU A 4 0.16 7.47 -18.55
CA LEU A 4 -1.08 8.19 -18.76
C LEU A 4 -0.92 9.24 -19.86
N THR A 5 -2.03 9.53 -20.56
CA THR A 5 -2.11 10.71 -21.41
C THR A 5 -2.16 11.97 -20.54
N GLU A 6 -1.79 13.12 -21.10
CA GLU A 6 -1.81 14.39 -20.35
C GLU A 6 -3.20 14.70 -19.76
N ILE A 7 -4.25 14.48 -20.56
CA ILE A 7 -5.64 14.65 -20.11
C ILE A 7 -5.94 13.76 -18.89
N ARG A 8 -5.51 12.48 -18.91
CA ARG A 8 -5.72 11.58 -17.77
C ARG A 8 -4.92 12.00 -16.54
N ARG A 9 -3.72 12.56 -16.70
CA ARG A 9 -2.92 13.11 -15.59
C ARG A 9 -3.61 14.30 -14.95
N GLU A 10 -4.12 15.24 -15.76
CA GLU A 10 -4.87 16.40 -15.25
C GLU A 10 -6.14 15.97 -14.49
N VAL A 11 -6.89 15.01 -15.04
CA VAL A 11 -8.09 14.48 -14.39
C VAL A 11 -7.73 13.75 -13.08
N LEU A 12 -6.68 12.93 -13.09
CA LEU A 12 -6.21 12.22 -11.89
C LEU A 12 -5.81 13.21 -10.79
N ALA A 13 -5.03 14.24 -11.13
CA ALA A 13 -4.64 15.29 -10.19
C ALA A 13 -5.86 16.04 -9.63
N ALA A 14 -6.80 16.43 -10.50
CA ALA A 14 -8.04 17.08 -10.08
C ALA A 14 -8.89 16.18 -9.16
N ALA A 15 -8.91 14.87 -9.41
CA ALA A 15 -9.67 13.93 -8.59
C ALA A 15 -9.02 13.71 -7.22
N CYS A 16 -7.69 13.59 -7.16
CA CYS A 16 -6.94 13.52 -5.91
C CYS A 16 -7.13 14.80 -5.08
N ASP A 17 -7.03 15.98 -5.71
CA ASP A 17 -7.28 17.28 -5.07
C ASP A 17 -8.76 17.47 -4.68
N THR A 18 -9.68 16.69 -5.24
CA THR A 18 -11.09 16.69 -4.80
C THR A 18 -11.27 15.85 -3.55
N VAL A 19 -10.51 14.75 -3.42
CA VAL A 19 -10.49 13.91 -2.21
C VAL A 19 -9.80 14.62 -1.04
N VAL A 20 -8.66 15.27 -1.31
CA VAL A 20 -7.93 16.09 -0.33
C VAL A 20 -7.78 17.51 -0.90
N PRO A 21 -8.78 18.37 -0.67
CA PRO A 21 -8.75 19.74 -1.17
C PRO A 21 -7.99 20.68 -0.24
N ALA A 22 -7.46 21.77 -0.80
CA ALA A 22 -7.01 22.92 -0.04
C ALA A 22 -8.22 23.67 0.56
N ILE A 23 -8.19 23.87 1.88
CA ILE A 23 -9.22 24.55 2.65
C ILE A 23 -8.61 25.81 3.28
N ALA A 24 -9.21 26.97 3.00
CA ALA A 24 -8.80 28.21 3.64
C ALA A 24 -9.19 28.20 5.13
N ARG A 25 -8.21 28.11 6.02
CA ARG A 25 -8.39 28.18 7.48
C ARG A 25 -7.32 29.06 8.10
N VAL A 26 -7.71 29.85 9.11
CA VAL A 26 -6.80 30.70 9.89
C VAL A 26 -7.09 30.50 11.38
N PRO A 27 -6.08 30.19 12.23
CA PRO A 27 -4.68 29.94 11.85
C PRO A 27 -4.48 28.57 11.19
N ASP A 28 -3.44 28.47 10.34
CA ASP A 28 -2.95 27.21 9.74
C ASP A 28 -1.41 27.21 9.76
N PRO A 29 -0.81 27.02 10.96
CA PRO A 29 0.62 27.26 11.18
C PRO A 29 1.52 26.30 10.39
N ASP A 30 1.05 25.08 10.13
CA ASP A 30 1.80 24.04 9.41
C ASP A 30 1.38 23.92 7.94
N GLY A 31 0.44 24.76 7.49
CA GLY A 31 -0.14 24.70 6.15
C GLY A 31 -0.97 23.44 5.88
N PHE A 32 -1.42 22.73 6.93
CA PHE A 32 -2.12 21.44 6.82
C PHE A 32 -3.45 21.59 6.08
N PHE A 33 -4.22 22.64 6.38
CA PHE A 33 -5.50 22.87 5.73
C PHE A 33 -5.34 23.40 4.30
N ALA A 34 -4.31 24.23 4.05
CA ALA A 34 -4.03 24.74 2.72
C ALA A 34 -3.41 23.69 1.76
N ARG A 35 -2.91 22.56 2.30
CA ARG A 35 -2.26 21.50 1.51
C ARG A 35 -3.27 20.58 0.85
N LYS A 36 -3.06 20.30 -0.42
CA LYS A 36 -3.87 19.37 -1.23
C LYS A 36 -3.05 18.16 -1.68
N ALA A 37 -3.72 17.13 -2.19
CA ALA A 37 -3.07 15.87 -2.60
C ALA A 37 -1.89 16.07 -3.56
N SER A 38 -2.05 16.92 -4.58
CA SER A 38 -1.02 17.19 -5.59
C SER A 38 0.24 17.88 -5.05
N ASP A 39 0.17 18.54 -3.88
CA ASP A 39 1.35 19.14 -3.26
C ASP A 39 2.34 18.09 -2.72
N LEU A 40 1.85 16.86 -2.48
CA LEU A 40 2.64 15.73 -1.98
C LEU A 40 2.86 14.64 -3.04
N TRP A 41 2.84 14.99 -4.33
CA TRP A 41 3.09 14.05 -5.43
C TRP A 41 2.14 12.84 -5.49
N VAL A 42 1.00 12.89 -4.79
CA VAL A 42 0.06 11.77 -4.70
C VAL A 42 -0.42 11.31 -6.09
N PRO A 43 -0.82 12.21 -7.02
CA PRO A 43 -1.22 11.79 -8.37
C PRO A 43 -0.12 11.04 -9.14
N GLN A 44 1.13 11.47 -8.99
CA GLN A 44 2.29 10.89 -9.67
C GLN A 44 2.62 9.50 -9.11
N VAL A 45 2.51 9.33 -7.79
CA VAL A 45 2.67 8.01 -7.16
C VAL A 45 1.53 7.08 -7.58
N ILE A 46 0.30 7.56 -7.69
CA ILE A 46 -0.82 6.74 -8.22
C ILE A 46 -0.57 6.34 -9.68
N GLU A 47 -0.06 7.25 -10.54
CA GLU A 47 0.33 6.89 -11.91
C GLU A 47 1.39 5.79 -11.93
N TYR A 48 2.41 5.89 -11.07
CA TYR A 48 3.43 4.85 -10.92
C TYR A 48 2.83 3.51 -10.48
N LEU A 49 1.92 3.51 -9.50
CA LEU A 49 1.23 2.30 -9.04
C LEU A 49 0.36 1.68 -10.14
N LEU A 50 -0.31 2.50 -10.96
CA LEU A 50 -1.10 2.01 -12.09
C LEU A 50 -0.25 1.26 -13.11
N ALA A 51 1.00 1.66 -13.33
CA ALA A 51 1.90 0.96 -14.25
C ALA A 51 2.19 -0.50 -13.82
N HIS A 52 2.08 -0.79 -12.52
CA HIS A 52 2.41 -2.09 -11.91
C HIS A 52 1.17 -2.90 -11.48
N MET A 53 -0.02 -2.34 -11.67
CA MET A 53 -1.29 -2.96 -11.30
C MET A 53 -1.75 -4.01 -12.35
N PRO A 54 -2.47 -5.07 -11.94
CA PRO A 54 -3.16 -5.98 -12.85
C PRO A 54 -4.03 -5.24 -13.88
N GLU A 55 -4.07 -5.75 -15.11
CA GLU A 55 -4.71 -5.09 -16.24
C GLU A 55 -6.19 -4.77 -16.00
N GLU A 56 -6.95 -5.68 -15.39
CA GLU A 56 -8.36 -5.51 -15.09
C GLU A 56 -8.62 -4.31 -14.15
N GLN A 57 -7.86 -4.24 -13.06
CA GLN A 57 -7.98 -3.16 -12.06
C GLN A 57 -7.55 -1.82 -12.67
N ARG A 58 -6.46 -1.83 -13.45
CA ARG A 58 -5.97 -0.66 -14.18
C ARG A 58 -7.01 -0.15 -15.18
N ALA A 59 -7.63 -1.05 -15.95
CA ALA A 59 -8.66 -0.69 -16.94
C ALA A 59 -9.87 -0.01 -16.28
N SER A 60 -10.31 -0.49 -15.12
CA SER A 60 -11.43 0.12 -14.37
C SER A 60 -11.12 1.56 -13.96
N LEU A 61 -9.90 1.84 -13.48
CA LEU A 61 -9.56 3.21 -13.09
C LEU A 61 -9.40 4.12 -14.31
N LEU A 62 -8.85 3.62 -15.42
CA LEU A 62 -8.75 4.39 -16.66
C LEU A 62 -10.11 4.76 -17.23
N ALA A 63 -11.08 3.84 -17.18
CA ALA A 63 -12.46 4.12 -17.58
C ALA A 63 -13.09 5.21 -16.70
N LEU A 64 -12.84 5.19 -15.38
CA LEU A 64 -13.28 6.27 -14.50
C LEU A 64 -12.66 7.62 -14.90
N LEU A 65 -11.36 7.67 -15.16
CA LEU A 65 -10.68 8.91 -15.57
C LEU A 65 -11.23 9.45 -16.89
N ASP A 66 -11.51 8.58 -17.86
CA ASP A 66 -12.11 8.99 -19.13
C ASP A 66 -13.54 9.52 -18.94
N THR A 67 -14.36 8.85 -18.10
CA THR A 67 -15.71 9.31 -17.77
C THR A 67 -15.67 10.68 -17.09
N LEU A 68 -14.78 10.89 -16.12
CA LEU A 68 -14.60 12.19 -15.48
C LEU A 68 -14.15 13.25 -16.49
N GLY A 69 -13.14 12.95 -17.32
CA GLY A 69 -12.65 13.85 -18.37
C GLY A 69 -13.76 14.30 -19.33
N SER A 70 -14.65 13.39 -19.74
CA SER A 70 -15.77 13.69 -20.62
C SER A 70 -16.79 14.68 -20.05
N GLN A 71 -16.84 14.84 -18.72
CA GLN A 71 -17.72 15.77 -18.01
C GLN A 71 -17.07 17.16 -17.82
N GLY A 72 -15.89 17.42 -18.40
CA GLY A 72 -15.17 18.68 -18.22
C GLY A 72 -14.63 18.87 -16.79
N PHE A 73 -14.38 17.77 -16.09
CA PHE A 73 -14.09 17.73 -14.65
C PHE A 73 -12.95 18.65 -14.19
N THR A 74 -11.89 18.78 -14.99
CA THR A 74 -10.75 19.67 -14.68
C THR A 74 -11.13 21.14 -14.66
N GLY A 75 -12.14 21.57 -15.43
CA GLY A 75 -12.65 22.95 -15.44
C GLY A 75 -13.64 23.27 -14.31
N CYS A 76 -14.11 22.27 -13.56
CA CYS A 76 -15.10 22.43 -12.52
C CYS A 76 -14.52 22.99 -11.21
N SER A 77 -15.35 23.68 -10.42
CA SER A 77 -15.02 24.04 -9.04
C SER A 77 -14.88 22.78 -8.15
N PRO A 78 -14.17 22.84 -7.01
CA PRO A 78 -14.01 21.69 -6.12
C PRO A 78 -15.34 21.06 -5.69
N LEU A 79 -16.34 21.89 -5.37
CA LEU A 79 -17.68 21.40 -5.01
C LEU A 79 -18.35 20.66 -6.17
N MET A 80 -18.25 21.21 -7.39
CA MET A 80 -18.84 20.58 -8.58
C MET A 80 -18.13 19.27 -8.91
N ARG A 81 -16.81 19.19 -8.76
CA ARG A 81 -16.06 17.93 -8.89
C ARG A 81 -16.55 16.88 -7.90
N ALA A 82 -16.70 17.23 -6.63
CA ALA A 82 -17.24 16.31 -5.63
C ALA A 82 -18.66 15.84 -5.98
N GLN A 83 -19.52 16.73 -6.48
CA GLN A 83 -20.86 16.39 -6.95
C GLN A 83 -20.84 15.44 -8.15
N ILE A 84 -19.95 15.65 -9.13
CA ILE A 84 -19.79 14.75 -10.29
C ILE A 84 -19.34 13.36 -9.84
N MET A 85 -18.31 13.27 -8.98
CA MET A 85 -17.83 12.00 -8.45
C MET A 85 -18.94 11.26 -7.70
N HIS A 86 -19.67 11.96 -6.83
CA HIS A 86 -20.80 11.38 -6.10
C HIS A 86 -21.93 10.91 -7.03
N ALA A 87 -22.28 11.72 -8.04
CA ALA A 87 -23.32 11.34 -8.99
C ALA A 87 -22.93 10.10 -9.81
N ILE A 88 -21.66 9.97 -10.20
CA ILE A 88 -21.14 8.78 -10.88
C ILE A 88 -21.19 7.56 -9.95
N SER A 89 -20.73 7.70 -8.70
CA SER A 89 -20.68 6.57 -7.75
C SER A 89 -22.06 5.98 -7.45
N VAL A 90 -23.10 6.80 -7.38
CA VAL A 90 -24.47 6.34 -7.09
C VAL A 90 -25.11 5.62 -8.29
N ARG A 91 -24.68 5.91 -9.52
CA ARG A 91 -25.31 5.38 -10.75
C ARG A 91 -24.67 4.08 -11.23
N GLU A 92 -23.38 3.90 -10.99
CA GLU A 92 -22.61 2.78 -11.54
C GLU A 92 -21.80 2.07 -10.45
N PRO A 93 -22.14 0.80 -10.10
CA PRO A 93 -21.42 0.06 -9.06
C PRO A 93 -19.91 -0.07 -9.31
N ASN A 94 -19.50 -0.28 -10.57
CA ASN A 94 -18.08 -0.36 -10.93
C ASN A 94 -17.37 0.99 -10.77
N ALA A 95 -18.04 2.10 -11.11
CA ALA A 95 -17.47 3.43 -10.93
C ALA A 95 -17.39 3.81 -9.45
N SER A 96 -18.36 3.40 -8.61
CA SER A 96 -18.28 3.55 -7.16
C SER A 96 -17.01 2.89 -6.61
N GLN A 97 -16.73 1.66 -7.01
CA GLN A 97 -15.52 0.96 -6.57
C GLN A 97 -14.24 1.69 -6.99
N ALA A 98 -14.16 2.14 -8.25
CA ALA A 98 -13.00 2.85 -8.73
C ALA A 98 -12.79 4.19 -7.98
N ILE A 99 -13.89 4.88 -7.63
CA ILE A 99 -13.86 6.10 -6.81
C ILE A 99 -13.41 5.80 -5.38
N ASP A 100 -13.94 4.75 -4.76
CA ASP A 100 -13.56 4.35 -3.40
C ASP A 100 -12.10 3.93 -3.33
N ALA A 101 -11.61 3.18 -4.33
CA ALA A 101 -10.22 2.81 -4.46
C ALA A 101 -9.31 4.04 -4.64
N LEU A 102 -9.68 4.96 -5.54
CA LEU A 102 -8.95 6.21 -5.75
C LEU A 102 -8.91 7.05 -4.47
N ARG A 103 -10.04 7.15 -3.75
CA ARG A 103 -10.14 7.86 -2.48
C ARG A 103 -9.24 7.23 -1.42
N ALA A 104 -9.31 5.91 -1.25
CA ALA A 104 -8.50 5.19 -0.28
C ALA A 104 -7.00 5.36 -0.56
N LEU A 105 -6.57 5.18 -1.82
CA LEU A 105 -5.18 5.39 -2.23
C LEU A 105 -4.74 6.85 -2.04
N THR A 106 -5.58 7.81 -2.38
CA THR A 106 -5.25 9.24 -2.20
C THR A 106 -5.01 9.56 -0.72
N LEU A 107 -5.90 9.11 0.17
CA LEU A 107 -5.77 9.34 1.60
C LEU A 107 -4.56 8.61 2.19
N PHE A 108 -4.38 7.34 1.82
CA PHE A 108 -3.24 6.52 2.24
C PHE A 108 -1.92 7.19 1.86
N LEU A 109 -1.76 7.64 0.62
CA LEU A 109 -0.55 8.32 0.18
C LEU A 109 -0.39 9.70 0.80
N PHE A 110 -1.47 10.49 0.89
CA PHE A 110 -1.39 11.83 1.46
C PHE A 110 -0.89 11.83 2.91
N TYR A 111 -1.32 10.86 3.72
CA TYR A 111 -0.91 10.75 5.11
C TYR A 111 0.30 9.82 5.34
N GLY A 112 0.56 8.87 4.45
CA GLY A 112 1.60 7.85 4.64
C GLY A 112 2.89 8.06 3.83
N LEU A 113 2.86 8.88 2.76
CA LEU A 113 4.02 9.10 1.91
C LEU A 113 5.03 10.00 2.60
N GLY A 114 6.20 9.44 2.94
CA GLY A 114 7.35 10.20 3.42
C GLY A 114 8.13 10.83 2.26
N ASP A 115 8.79 11.95 2.54
CA ASP A 115 9.82 12.54 1.69
C ASP A 115 11.14 11.74 1.75
N ASP A 116 12.20 12.27 1.14
CA ASP A 116 13.54 11.66 1.14
C ASP A 116 14.14 11.47 2.56
N ARG A 117 13.56 12.12 3.57
CA ARG A 117 13.95 12.01 4.98
C ARG A 117 13.01 11.09 5.76
N GLY A 118 12.05 10.46 5.10
CA GLY A 118 11.01 9.64 5.72
C GLY A 118 10.05 10.46 6.56
N GLN A 119 9.83 11.73 6.24
CA GLN A 119 8.92 12.62 6.96
C GLN A 119 7.72 13.00 6.09
N ASN A 120 6.54 13.17 6.69
CA ASN A 120 5.39 13.73 6.02
C ASN A 120 4.98 15.05 6.70
N PRO A 121 4.77 16.14 5.96
CA PRO A 121 4.46 17.45 6.55
C PRO A 121 3.09 17.50 7.24
N ASN A 122 2.22 16.50 7.05
CA ASN A 122 0.96 16.37 7.76
C ASN A 122 1.13 15.85 9.19
N TRP A 123 2.21 15.12 9.48
CA TRP A 123 2.40 14.45 10.76
C TRP A 123 2.56 15.41 11.93
N VAL A 124 3.17 16.57 11.71
CA VAL A 124 3.35 17.62 12.73
C VAL A 124 2.00 18.05 13.31
N THR A 125 1.03 18.38 12.46
CA THR A 125 -0.31 18.80 12.89
C THR A 125 -1.08 17.66 13.55
N LEU A 126 -0.82 16.41 13.15
CA LEU A 126 -1.42 15.21 13.72
C LEU A 126 -0.76 14.78 15.05
N GLY A 127 0.37 15.39 15.44
CA GLY A 127 1.14 14.99 16.60
C GLY A 127 1.83 13.62 16.44
N TYR A 128 2.02 13.16 15.19
CA TYR A 128 2.75 11.93 14.91
C TYR A 128 4.24 12.25 14.73
N PRO A 129 5.15 11.66 15.54
CA PRO A 129 6.57 11.99 15.48
C PRO A 129 7.30 11.44 14.25
N GLY A 130 6.64 10.59 13.44
CA GLY A 130 7.30 9.81 12.40
C GLY A 130 8.20 8.72 12.99
N PRO A 131 9.12 8.14 12.20
CA PRO A 131 10.10 7.18 12.67
C PRO A 131 10.94 7.72 13.85
N ILE A 132 10.92 7.03 14.99
CA ILE A 132 11.44 7.54 16.28
C ILE A 132 12.91 7.15 16.51
N ALA A 133 13.35 6.04 15.92
CA ALA A 133 14.70 5.54 16.07
C ALA A 133 15.20 4.90 14.78
N PRO A 134 16.49 5.05 14.44
CA PRO A 134 17.08 4.30 13.34
C PRO A 134 17.00 2.80 13.64
N ALA A 135 16.84 2.01 12.58
CA ALA A 135 16.81 0.56 12.70
C ALA A 135 18.15 0.04 13.28
N PRO A 136 18.12 -0.92 14.22
CA PRO A 136 19.33 -1.47 14.81
C PRO A 136 20.19 -2.16 13.75
N THR A 137 21.50 -1.96 13.82
CA THR A 137 22.45 -2.66 12.95
C THR A 137 22.90 -3.94 13.65
N ARG A 138 22.25 -5.06 13.34
CA ARG A 138 22.65 -6.38 13.82
C ARG A 138 22.78 -7.35 12.65
N GLU A 139 23.65 -8.34 12.81
CA GLU A 139 23.74 -9.43 11.84
C GLU A 139 22.45 -10.25 11.87
N LYS A 140 21.93 -10.57 10.68
CA LYS A 140 20.74 -11.39 10.54
C LYS A 140 21.05 -12.82 10.96
N PRO A 141 20.33 -13.40 11.93
CA PRO A 141 20.61 -14.75 12.46
C PRO A 141 20.34 -15.85 11.43
N LEU A 142 19.51 -15.57 10.42
CA LEU A 142 19.14 -16.50 9.37
C LEU A 142 19.62 -15.97 8.01
N VAL A 143 20.15 -16.87 7.20
CA VAL A 143 20.46 -16.63 5.79
C VAL A 143 19.57 -17.54 4.96
N PRO A 144 18.43 -17.04 4.44
CA PRO A 144 17.56 -17.83 3.59
C PRO A 144 18.29 -18.29 2.33
N TYR A 145 18.15 -19.57 2.00
CA TYR A 145 18.62 -20.09 0.72
C TYR A 145 17.70 -19.58 -0.40
N ILE A 146 18.28 -18.92 -1.40
CA ILE A 146 17.58 -18.43 -2.59
C ILE A 146 18.01 -19.30 -3.78
N PRO A 147 17.11 -20.16 -4.31
CA PRO A 147 17.41 -20.94 -5.50
C PRO A 147 17.66 -20.04 -6.72
N ASP A 148 18.66 -20.37 -7.55
CA ASP A 148 18.96 -19.70 -8.81
C ASP A 148 18.29 -20.38 -10.03
N GLY A 149 17.50 -21.42 -9.78
CA GLY A 149 16.71 -22.17 -10.76
C GLY A 149 15.97 -23.35 -10.12
N ASP A 150 15.43 -24.23 -10.96
CA ASP A 150 14.79 -25.48 -10.52
C ASP A 150 15.76 -26.28 -9.66
N THR A 151 15.40 -26.48 -8.39
CA THR A 151 16.28 -27.07 -7.39
C THR A 151 15.57 -28.25 -6.71
N THR A 152 16.31 -29.34 -6.48
CA THR A 152 15.86 -30.47 -5.69
C THR A 152 16.59 -30.46 -4.34
N LEU A 153 15.84 -30.49 -3.25
CA LEU A 153 16.36 -30.59 -1.88
C LEU A 153 15.79 -31.84 -1.21
N ASP A 154 16.66 -32.61 -0.55
CA ASP A 154 16.26 -33.78 0.25
C ASP A 154 16.08 -33.38 1.72
N ALA A 155 14.93 -33.72 2.28
CA ALA A 155 14.59 -33.47 3.68
C ALA A 155 13.60 -34.54 4.18
N ASP A 156 13.55 -34.73 5.50
CA ASP A 156 12.54 -35.61 6.10
C ASP A 156 11.16 -34.94 6.09
N VAL A 157 11.12 -33.61 6.21
CA VAL A 157 9.87 -32.82 6.23
C VAL A 157 10.02 -31.55 5.41
N CYS A 158 8.99 -31.24 4.60
CA CYS A 158 8.82 -29.96 3.93
C CYS A 158 7.61 -29.22 4.51
N ILE A 159 7.84 -28.04 5.07
CA ILE A 159 6.83 -27.14 5.62
C ILE A 159 6.59 -26.02 4.62
N VAL A 160 5.34 -25.81 4.21
CA VAL A 160 4.96 -24.72 3.30
C VAL A 160 4.35 -23.58 4.11
N GLY A 161 5.06 -22.46 4.15
CA GLY A 161 4.74 -21.25 4.91
C GLY A 161 5.41 -21.22 6.27
N SER A 162 6.03 -20.09 6.61
CA SER A 162 6.78 -19.89 7.87
C SER A 162 5.97 -19.16 8.95
N GLY A 163 4.65 -19.11 8.79
CA GLY A 163 3.73 -18.43 9.72
C GLY A 163 3.72 -19.03 11.13
N ALA A 164 2.79 -18.56 11.97
CA ALA A 164 2.66 -18.99 13.37
C ALA A 164 2.70 -20.51 13.59
N GLY A 165 2.08 -21.29 12.70
CA GLY A 165 2.14 -22.75 12.75
C GLY A 165 3.43 -23.33 12.17
N GLY A 166 3.87 -22.82 11.02
CA GLY A 166 5.04 -23.35 10.30
C GLY A 166 6.34 -23.17 11.05
N GLY A 167 6.56 -21.99 11.66
CA GLY A 167 7.74 -21.72 12.48
C GLY A 167 7.83 -22.64 13.70
N VAL A 168 6.70 -22.85 14.41
CA VAL A 168 6.65 -23.76 15.57
C VAL A 168 6.88 -25.21 15.16
N MET A 169 6.31 -25.64 14.03
CA MET A 169 6.55 -27.00 13.52
C MET A 169 8.02 -27.21 13.14
N ALA A 170 8.66 -26.21 12.51
CA ALA A 170 10.06 -26.28 12.15
C ALA A 170 10.95 -26.50 13.38
N ASP A 171 10.73 -25.71 14.43
CA ASP A 171 11.45 -25.81 15.71
C ASP A 171 11.32 -27.22 16.32
N VAL A 172 10.09 -27.67 16.56
CA VAL A 172 9.81 -28.96 17.21
C VAL A 172 10.36 -30.16 16.42
N LEU A 173 10.28 -30.13 15.09
CA LEU A 173 10.74 -31.24 14.24
C LEU A 173 12.28 -31.24 14.13
N SER A 174 12.90 -30.07 14.03
CA SER A 174 14.36 -29.96 14.03
C SER A 174 14.98 -30.37 15.36
N GLU A 175 14.36 -30.06 16.50
CA GLU A 175 14.80 -30.54 17.82
C GLU A 175 14.78 -32.07 17.96
N GLN A 176 13.91 -32.74 17.19
CA GLN A 176 13.87 -34.21 17.11
C GLN A 176 14.94 -34.81 16.18
N GLY A 177 15.78 -33.97 15.57
CA GLY A 177 16.86 -34.39 14.69
C GLY A 177 16.44 -34.64 13.23
N LEU A 178 15.23 -34.23 12.84
CA LEU A 178 14.78 -34.32 11.44
C LEU A 178 15.39 -33.20 10.59
N SER A 179 15.74 -33.53 9.35
CA SER A 179 16.05 -32.54 8.31
C SER A 179 14.76 -31.88 7.84
N VAL A 180 14.65 -30.56 8.05
CA VAL A 180 13.44 -29.79 7.76
C VAL A 180 13.73 -28.70 6.74
N VAL A 181 12.92 -28.62 5.69
CA VAL A 181 12.89 -27.50 4.75
C VAL A 181 11.63 -26.67 4.99
N VAL A 182 11.78 -25.35 5.11
CA VAL A 182 10.65 -24.40 5.19
C VAL A 182 10.63 -23.58 3.91
N LEU A 183 9.52 -23.62 3.18
CA LEU A 183 9.29 -22.84 1.97
C LEU A 183 8.45 -21.61 2.30
N GLU A 184 9.02 -20.42 2.11
CA GLU A 184 8.34 -19.14 2.31
C GLU A 184 8.26 -18.37 0.99
N ALA A 185 7.09 -17.78 0.71
CA ALA A 185 6.86 -17.01 -0.50
C ALA A 185 7.36 -15.56 -0.37
N GLY A 186 7.43 -15.05 0.85
CA GLY A 186 7.88 -13.71 1.18
C GLY A 186 9.38 -13.57 1.49
N GLY A 187 9.81 -12.32 1.67
CA GLY A 187 11.18 -11.99 2.10
C GLY A 187 11.42 -12.19 3.59
N TYR A 188 12.69 -12.20 3.99
CA TYR A 188 13.11 -12.19 5.39
C TYR A 188 13.44 -10.78 5.87
N PHE A 189 12.60 -10.25 6.75
CA PHE A 189 12.74 -8.94 7.36
C PHE A 189 12.92 -9.07 8.87
N ASP A 190 13.84 -8.30 9.43
CA ASP A 190 14.02 -8.19 10.87
C ASP A 190 13.99 -6.71 11.31
N ASP A 191 14.25 -6.48 12.59
CA ASP A 191 14.21 -5.16 13.20
C ASP A 191 15.13 -4.15 12.49
N GLY A 192 16.19 -4.59 11.82
CA GLY A 192 17.06 -3.76 10.98
C GLY A 192 16.40 -3.25 9.70
N ASP A 193 15.36 -3.92 9.21
CA ASP A 193 14.63 -3.56 7.99
C ASP A 193 13.38 -2.71 8.27
N PHE A 194 12.96 -2.59 9.54
CA PHE A 194 11.73 -1.89 9.91
C PHE A 194 11.96 -0.37 9.99
N THR A 195 11.61 0.29 8.89
CA THR A 195 11.75 1.75 8.72
C THR A 195 10.72 2.59 9.49
N GLN A 196 9.72 1.96 10.13
CA GLN A 196 8.58 2.62 10.76
C GLN A 196 7.76 3.50 9.79
N LEU A 197 7.85 3.19 8.49
CA LEU A 197 7.08 3.84 7.43
C LEU A 197 6.02 2.88 6.91
N GLU A 198 4.80 3.38 6.80
CA GLU A 198 3.62 2.58 6.48
C GLU A 198 3.68 1.98 5.06
N ILE A 199 4.09 2.76 4.06
CA ILE A 199 4.16 2.32 2.67
C ILE A 199 5.13 1.15 2.45
N PRO A 200 6.43 1.24 2.82
CA PRO A 200 7.35 0.11 2.65
C PRO A 200 6.96 -1.08 3.53
N ALA A 201 6.35 -0.86 4.70
CA ALA A 201 5.82 -1.96 5.51
C ALA A 201 4.73 -2.73 4.76
N TYR A 202 3.76 -2.02 4.15
CA TYR A 202 2.74 -2.64 3.32
C TYR A 202 3.34 -3.44 2.16
N GLN A 203 4.24 -2.84 1.40
CA GLN A 203 4.86 -3.46 0.21
C GLN A 203 5.67 -4.71 0.53
N ASN A 204 6.41 -4.70 1.64
CA ASN A 204 7.35 -5.76 1.97
C ASN A 204 6.77 -6.84 2.88
N LEU A 205 5.89 -6.47 3.81
CA LEU A 205 5.47 -7.36 4.90
C LEU A 205 4.09 -7.98 4.68
N TYR A 206 3.23 -7.36 3.86
CA TYR A 206 1.87 -7.83 3.65
C TYR A 206 1.71 -8.54 2.31
N TRP A 207 0.91 -9.60 2.33
CA TRP A 207 0.52 -10.29 1.11
C TRP A 207 -0.18 -9.31 0.16
N ARG A 208 0.32 -9.22 -1.09
CA ARG A 208 -0.12 -8.30 -2.14
C ARG A 208 -0.03 -6.82 -1.78
N GLY A 209 0.84 -6.46 -0.84
CA GLY A 209 1.03 -5.06 -0.48
C GLY A 209 -0.05 -4.50 0.44
N GLY A 210 -0.89 -5.33 1.08
CA GLY A 210 -1.88 -4.87 2.05
C GLY A 210 -3.28 -5.49 1.92
N PRO A 211 -4.33 -4.73 2.25
CA PRO A 211 -5.70 -5.25 2.27
C PRO A 211 -6.13 -5.81 0.90
N THR A 212 -6.51 -7.08 0.86
CA THR A 212 -6.96 -7.77 -0.35
C THR A 212 -8.41 -8.22 -0.19
N GLN A 213 -9.30 -7.75 -1.07
CA GLN A 213 -10.72 -8.13 -1.03
C GLN A 213 -10.97 -9.49 -1.68
N THR A 214 -11.96 -10.22 -1.18
CA THR A 214 -12.51 -11.40 -1.86
C THR A 214 -13.17 -11.00 -3.20
N ALA A 215 -13.33 -11.95 -4.11
CA ALA A 215 -13.90 -11.68 -5.44
C ALA A 215 -15.31 -11.06 -5.38
N ASP A 216 -16.11 -11.45 -4.38
CA ASP A 216 -17.45 -10.91 -4.09
C ASP A 216 -17.42 -9.68 -3.18
N ARG A 217 -16.24 -9.27 -2.69
CA ARG A 217 -15.97 -8.04 -1.93
C ARG A 217 -16.61 -7.98 -0.55
N ASN A 218 -17.13 -9.08 -0.04
CA ASN A 218 -17.74 -9.13 1.30
C ASN A 218 -16.71 -9.19 2.43
N VAL A 219 -15.48 -9.63 2.13
CA VAL A 219 -14.42 -9.76 3.13
C VAL A 219 -13.13 -9.15 2.60
N THR A 220 -12.44 -8.39 3.45
CA THR A 220 -11.09 -7.90 3.19
C THR A 220 -10.11 -8.67 4.06
N LEU A 221 -9.11 -9.29 3.45
CA LEU A 221 -8.05 -10.02 4.12
C LEU A 221 -6.82 -9.13 4.27
N LEU A 222 -6.25 -9.15 5.47
CA LEU A 222 -4.94 -8.59 5.75
C LEU A 222 -4.06 -9.73 6.25
N ALA A 223 -3.05 -10.11 5.48
CA ALA A 223 -2.20 -11.27 5.76
C ALA A 223 -0.72 -10.88 5.62
N GLY A 224 0.13 -11.47 6.45
CA GLY A 224 1.58 -11.33 6.30
C GLY A 224 2.09 -12.13 5.09
N GLY A 225 3.04 -11.56 4.36
CA GLY A 225 3.70 -12.12 3.19
C GLY A 225 5.22 -12.03 3.31
N CYS A 226 5.74 -12.45 4.47
CA CYS A 226 7.16 -12.44 4.83
C CYS A 226 7.47 -13.64 5.74
N LEU A 227 8.76 -13.91 5.99
CA LEU A 227 9.18 -14.94 6.94
C LEU A 227 8.62 -14.63 8.34
N GLY A 228 7.84 -15.58 8.91
CA GLY A 228 7.02 -15.39 10.13
C GLY A 228 5.54 -15.10 9.83
N GLY A 229 5.22 -14.65 8.61
CA GLY A 229 3.86 -14.44 8.12
C GLY A 229 3.07 -13.47 9.00
N GLY A 230 1.85 -13.87 9.37
CA GLY A 230 0.97 -13.03 10.18
C GLY A 230 1.53 -12.67 11.56
N THR A 231 2.55 -13.37 12.08
CA THR A 231 3.14 -13.02 13.39
C THR A 231 3.98 -11.74 13.34
N VAL A 232 4.49 -11.36 12.17
CA VAL A 232 5.28 -10.15 11.97
C VAL A 232 4.40 -8.90 11.95
N VAL A 233 3.20 -9.02 11.37
CA VAL A 233 2.31 -7.88 11.06
C VAL A 233 1.07 -7.80 11.98
N ASN A 234 1.03 -8.61 13.04
CA ASN A 234 -0.11 -8.61 13.96
C ASN A 234 -0.10 -7.37 14.88
N TRP A 235 -1.27 -7.13 15.50
CA TRP A 235 -1.49 -6.01 16.41
C TRP A 235 -0.83 -6.17 17.79
N THR A 236 -0.30 -7.36 18.14
CA THR A 236 0.25 -7.64 19.48
C THR A 236 1.75 -7.37 19.61
N ASN A 237 2.43 -6.92 18.55
CA ASN A 237 3.85 -6.59 18.55
C ASN A 237 4.14 -5.07 18.65
N SER A 238 3.13 -4.25 19.00
CA SER A 238 3.26 -2.79 19.21
C SER A 238 3.60 -2.43 20.66
#